data_AF-A0A820K4C6-F1
#
_entry.id   AF-A0A820K4C6-F1
#
_cell.length_a   1.000
_cell.length_b   1.000
_cell.length_c   1.000
_cell.angle_alpha   90.00
_cell.angle_beta   90.00
_cell.angle_gamma   90.00
#
_symmetry.space_group_name_H-M   'P 1'
#
loop_
_entity.id
_entity.type
_entity.pdbx_description
1 polymer ?
#
loop_
_entity_poly.entity_id
_entity_poly.type
_entity_poly.pdbx_seq_one_letter_code
_entity_poly.pdbx_strand_id
1 'polypeptide(L)'
;MKFDKDTKLIFNAVESAFGKISLEIKPIINNKQCQSILSRSMIRKIFSLLNSQYIDRASRLKVLKAIRSLGEHMCIDFILRCQNPQQVTDNFRSVIGLQSDQFLEPAVQEIVLQSIASLKDHSTLSNKHLVHSVVLQVGANDPNGSKPSVNRIVNLLSDASCFQVQQDGDSLSMKLKSEFQNYESLRRAYDSHIMQVVMKDGFYISSEQSSSLLYGDKQHELSMQSIIDKLSTPGSFSQAIQQLGNVLKKFGVQNNDEQRLSNNNQEYDSNWTPIETTLNIAIIILKFLINFKHH
;
A
#
# COMPACT_ATOMS: atom_id res chain seq x y z
N MET A 1 24.85 -10.70 31.05
CA MET A 1 25.61 -10.30 29.83
C MET A 1 26.41 -9.05 30.16
N LYS A 2 27.74 -9.02 29.94
CA LYS A 2 28.52 -7.79 30.09
C LYS A 2 28.45 -7.03 28.76
N PHE A 3 27.70 -5.95 28.73
CA PHE A 3 27.75 -5.00 27.61
C PHE A 3 29.04 -4.18 27.72
N ASP A 4 29.67 -3.89 26.58
CA ASP A 4 30.67 -2.82 26.54
C ASP A 4 29.99 -1.46 26.82
N LYS A 5 30.81 -0.43 27.03
CA LYS A 5 30.34 0.90 27.45
C LYS A 5 29.41 1.55 26.43
N ASP A 6 29.67 1.35 25.14
CA ASP A 6 28.92 1.96 24.04
C ASP A 6 27.60 1.23 23.81
N THR A 7 27.63 -0.10 23.83
CA THR A 7 26.43 -0.95 23.77
C THR A 7 25.49 -0.68 24.94
N LYS A 8 26.03 -0.47 26.14
CA LYS A 8 25.22 -0.14 27.33
C LYS A 8 24.55 1.24 27.20
N LEU A 9 25.22 2.21 26.56
CA LEU A 9 24.66 3.53 26.32
C LEU A 9 23.48 3.45 25.35
N ILE A 10 23.65 2.75 24.23
CA ILE A 10 22.58 2.57 23.23
C ILE A 10 21.41 1.77 23.82
N PHE A 11 21.68 0.73 24.61
CA PHE A 11 20.64 -0.02 25.32
C PHE A 11 19.78 0.89 26.21
N ASN A 12 20.41 1.75 27.02
CA ASN A 12 19.68 2.70 27.86
C ASN A 12 18.88 3.73 27.04
N ALA A 13 19.38 4.12 25.87
CA ALA A 13 18.65 5.00 24.96
C ALA A 13 17.38 4.32 24.40
N VAL A 14 17.46 3.04 24.05
CA VAL A 14 16.32 2.22 23.62
C VAL A 14 15.27 2.08 24.74
N GLU A 15 15.68 1.77 25.96
CA GLU A 15 14.78 1.73 27.14
C GLU A 15 14.08 3.08 27.35
N SER A 16 14.84 4.18 27.28
CA SER A 16 14.28 5.53 27.41
C SER A 16 13.24 5.83 26.32
N ALA A 17 13.50 5.41 25.08
CA ALA A 17 12.59 5.59 23.97
C ALA A 17 11.29 4.77 24.12
N PHE A 18 11.35 3.52 24.59
CA PHE A 18 10.14 2.78 24.97
C PHE A 18 9.36 3.47 26.10
N GLY A 19 10.06 4.01 27.08
CA GLY A 19 9.46 4.83 28.14
C GLY A 19 8.69 6.04 27.58
N LYS A 20 9.26 6.75 26.59
CA LYS A 20 8.58 7.87 25.91
C LYS A 20 7.30 7.41 25.20
N ILE A 21 7.34 6.32 24.44
CA ILE A 21 6.14 5.76 23.79
C ILE A 21 5.05 5.44 24.83
N SER A 22 5.42 4.82 25.95
CA SER A 22 4.49 4.52 27.03
C SER A 22 3.82 5.79 27.59
N LEU A 23 4.60 6.86 27.80
CA LEU A 23 4.08 8.13 28.31
C LEU A 23 3.11 8.82 27.33
N GLU A 24 3.41 8.82 26.03
CA GLU A 24 2.54 9.42 25.00
C GLU A 24 1.17 8.72 24.91
N ILE A 25 1.11 7.42 25.19
CA ILE A 25 -0.10 6.62 24.96
C ILE A 25 -0.96 6.46 26.23
N LYS A 26 -0.37 6.55 27.43
CA LYS A 26 -1.09 6.55 28.71
C LYS A 26 -2.35 7.45 28.72
N PRO A 27 -2.31 8.73 28.31
CA PRO A 27 -3.51 9.58 28.31
C PRO A 27 -4.58 9.07 27.33
N ILE A 28 -4.18 8.48 26.20
CA ILE A 28 -5.10 7.96 25.17
C ILE A 28 -5.81 6.69 25.65
N ILE A 29 -5.11 5.80 26.36
CA ILE A 29 -5.69 4.59 26.94
C ILE A 29 -6.66 4.94 28.07
N ASN A 30 -6.25 5.84 28.96
CA ASN A 30 -7.03 6.21 30.14
C ASN A 30 -8.26 7.04 29.79
N ASN A 31 -8.21 7.79 28.70
CA ASN A 31 -9.30 8.65 28.28
C ASN A 31 -10.03 8.04 27.07
N LYS A 32 -11.19 7.41 27.30
CA LYS A 32 -11.99 6.74 26.24
C LYS A 32 -12.36 7.68 25.07
N GLN A 33 -12.38 9.00 25.29
CA GLN A 33 -12.64 9.99 24.23
C GLN A 33 -11.48 10.13 23.21
N CYS A 34 -10.25 9.74 23.56
CA CYS A 34 -9.08 9.78 22.67
C CYS A 34 -8.92 8.53 21.79
N GLN A 35 -9.82 7.53 21.91
CA GLN A 35 -9.83 6.33 21.06
C GLN A 35 -10.09 6.63 19.58
N SER A 36 -10.43 7.87 19.22
CA SER A 36 -10.53 8.36 17.84
C SER A 36 -9.17 8.68 17.22
N ILE A 37 -8.13 8.94 18.03
CA ILE A 37 -6.84 9.42 17.52
C ILE A 37 -5.96 8.25 17.08
N LEU A 38 -6.01 7.10 17.74
CA LEU A 38 -5.25 5.91 17.38
C LEU A 38 -6.18 4.73 17.11
N SER A 39 -6.02 4.08 15.95
CA SER A 39 -6.82 2.89 15.62
C SER A 39 -6.57 1.75 16.62
N ARG A 40 -7.58 0.90 16.83
CA ARG A 40 -7.45 -0.29 17.72
C ARG A 40 -6.28 -1.19 17.28
N SER A 41 -6.07 -1.33 15.97
CA SER A 41 -4.96 -2.10 15.40
C SER A 41 -3.60 -1.51 15.79
N MET A 42 -3.46 -0.18 15.72
CA MET A 42 -2.25 0.53 16.12
C MET A 42 -1.99 0.39 17.63
N ILE A 43 -3.02 0.58 18.47
CA ILE A 43 -2.90 0.37 19.92
C ILE A 43 -2.39 -1.04 20.24
N ARG A 44 -2.95 -2.08 19.61
CA ARG A 44 -2.47 -3.46 19.79
C ARG A 44 -1.00 -3.64 19.38
N LYS A 45 -0.58 -3.09 18.24
CA LYS A 45 0.81 -3.14 17.79
C LYS A 45 1.75 -2.47 18.79
N ILE A 46 1.35 -1.32 19.34
CA ILE A 46 2.16 -0.62 20.33
C ILE A 46 2.25 -1.41 21.65
N PHE A 47 1.14 -1.94 22.15
CA PHE A 47 1.19 -2.80 23.34
C PHE A 47 2.05 -4.04 23.14
N SER A 48 1.95 -4.71 21.98
CA SER A 48 2.81 -5.85 21.66
C SER A 48 4.28 -5.46 21.61
N LEU A 49 4.58 -4.27 21.09
CA LEU A 49 5.94 -3.74 21.02
C LEU A 49 6.51 -3.43 22.43
N LEU A 50 5.73 -2.76 23.29
CA LEU A 50 6.14 -2.42 24.67
C LEU A 50 6.39 -3.66 25.54
N ASN A 51 5.72 -4.78 25.24
CA ASN A 51 5.90 -6.06 25.94
C ASN A 51 6.95 -6.97 25.28
N SER A 52 7.61 -6.52 24.22
CA SER A 52 8.59 -7.35 23.50
C SER A 52 9.90 -7.44 24.27
N GLN A 53 10.49 -8.63 24.31
CA GLN A 53 11.86 -8.82 24.80
C GLN A 53 12.85 -8.53 23.67
N TYR A 54 13.99 -7.92 23.97
CA TYR A 54 15.01 -7.55 22.97
C TYR A 54 16.44 -7.71 23.50
N ILE A 55 16.63 -8.55 24.52
CA ILE A 55 17.96 -8.81 25.10
C ILE A 55 18.82 -9.66 24.14
N ASP A 56 18.23 -10.65 23.48
CA ASP A 56 18.92 -11.51 22.52
C ASP A 56 18.83 -10.99 21.07
N ARG A 57 19.76 -11.45 20.23
CA ARG A 57 19.92 -10.99 18.84
C ARG A 57 18.69 -11.30 17.97
N ALA A 58 18.07 -12.46 18.16
CA ALA A 58 16.92 -12.87 17.36
C ALA A 58 15.69 -12.04 17.71
N SER A 59 15.47 -11.77 19.00
CA SER A 59 14.36 -10.93 19.46
C SER A 59 14.57 -9.46 19.10
N ARG A 60 15.80 -8.96 19.07
CA ARG A 60 16.13 -7.63 18.51
C ARG A 60 15.67 -7.46 17.07
N LEU A 61 15.89 -8.45 16.21
CA LEU A 61 15.41 -8.41 14.82
C LEU A 61 13.88 -8.40 14.75
N LYS A 62 13.20 -9.16 15.60
CA LYS A 62 11.73 -9.16 15.67
C LYS A 62 11.20 -7.80 16.11
N VAL A 63 11.81 -7.20 17.12
CA VAL A 63 11.47 -5.86 17.61
C VAL A 63 11.72 -4.81 16.53
N LEU A 64 12.86 -4.84 15.84
CA LEU A 64 13.14 -3.93 14.73
C LEU A 64 12.07 -4.02 13.63
N LYS A 65 11.66 -5.23 13.25
CA LYS A 65 10.57 -5.45 12.28
C LYS A 65 9.23 -4.92 12.81
N ALA A 66 8.93 -5.12 14.09
CA ALA A 66 7.72 -4.61 14.72
C ALA A 66 7.68 -3.08 14.77
N ILE A 67 8.79 -2.42 15.10
CA ILE A 67 8.92 -0.96 15.10
C ILE A 67 8.71 -0.41 13.68
N ARG A 68 9.35 -1.03 12.66
CA ARG A 68 9.18 -0.62 11.25
C ARG A 68 7.73 -0.78 10.79
N SER A 69 7.10 -1.93 11.06
CA SER A 69 5.69 -2.17 10.73
C SER A 69 4.76 -1.19 11.43
N LEU A 70 5.04 -0.82 12.68
CA LEU A 70 4.29 0.18 13.41
C LEU A 70 4.46 1.58 12.78
N GLY A 71 5.70 1.99 12.53
CA GLY A 71 6.01 3.27 11.90
C GLY A 71 5.40 3.42 10.51
N GLU A 72 5.46 2.38 9.68
CA GLU A 72 4.81 2.36 8.36
C GLU A 72 3.31 2.52 8.45
N HIS A 73 2.67 1.75 9.33
CA HIS A 73 1.23 1.86 9.57
C HIS A 73 0.84 3.27 10.04
N MET A 74 1.65 3.88 10.90
CA MET A 74 1.44 5.24 11.37
C MET A 74 1.61 6.30 10.27
N CYS A 75 2.63 6.17 9.42
CA CYS A 75 2.81 7.04 8.26
C CYS A 75 1.60 6.97 7.33
N ILE A 76 1.19 5.75 6.96
CA ILE A 76 0.06 5.53 6.05
C ILE A 76 -1.23 6.08 6.66
N ASP A 77 -1.51 5.80 7.93
CA ASP A 77 -2.69 6.32 8.63
C ASP A 77 -2.72 7.85 8.66
N PHE A 78 -1.57 8.49 8.90
CA PHE A 78 -1.45 9.95 8.84
C PHE A 78 -1.71 10.50 7.42
N ILE A 79 -1.08 9.88 6.41
CA ILE A 79 -1.25 10.26 5.01
C ILE A 79 -2.73 10.17 4.60
N LEU A 80 -3.41 9.09 4.97
CA LEU A 80 -4.83 8.88 4.67
C LEU A 80 -5.72 9.95 5.34
N ARG A 81 -5.44 10.34 6.60
CA ARG A 81 -6.18 11.44 7.26
C ARG A 81 -5.99 12.78 6.58
N CYS A 82 -4.83 13.00 5.97
CA CYS A 82 -4.54 14.25 5.25
C CYS A 82 -5.17 14.31 3.86
N GLN A 83 -5.71 13.21 3.33
CA GLN A 83 -6.33 13.21 2.00
C GLN A 83 -7.68 13.91 2.00
N ASN A 84 -7.94 14.67 0.94
CA ASN A 84 -9.28 15.22 0.69
C ASN A 84 -10.18 14.11 0.09
N PRO A 85 -11.24 13.66 0.78
CA PRO A 85 -12.09 12.57 0.32
C PRO A 85 -12.75 12.87 -1.04
N GLN A 86 -12.99 14.14 -1.37
CA GLN A 86 -13.60 14.54 -2.64
C GLN A 86 -12.66 14.37 -3.83
N GLN A 87 -11.34 14.35 -3.61
CA GLN A 87 -10.32 14.25 -4.66
C GLN A 87 -9.70 12.85 -4.76
N VAL A 88 -10.04 11.92 -3.86
CA VAL A 88 -9.42 10.57 -3.85
C VAL A 88 -9.63 9.86 -5.18
N THR A 89 -10.86 9.90 -5.72
CA THR A 89 -11.17 9.24 -7.00
C THR A 89 -10.41 9.85 -8.17
N ASP A 90 -10.29 11.17 -8.25
CA ASP A 90 -9.59 11.85 -9.34
C ASP A 90 -8.08 11.64 -9.25
N ASN A 91 -7.52 11.72 -8.04
CA ASN A 91 -6.12 11.39 -7.80
C ASN A 91 -5.83 9.93 -8.15
N PHE A 92 -6.69 9.00 -7.75
CA PHE A 92 -6.57 7.58 -8.09
C PHE A 92 -6.50 7.39 -9.61
N ARG A 93 -7.46 7.97 -10.36
CA ARG A 93 -7.51 7.92 -11.83
C ARG A 93 -6.26 8.49 -12.49
N SER A 94 -5.78 9.63 -11.99
CA SER A 94 -4.55 10.26 -12.47
C SER A 94 -3.34 9.34 -12.32
N VAL A 95 -3.21 8.68 -11.16
CA VAL A 95 -2.07 7.80 -10.84
C VAL A 95 -2.04 6.56 -11.73
N ILE A 96 -3.20 5.94 -11.97
CA ILE A 96 -3.31 4.81 -12.89
C ILE A 96 -3.26 5.21 -14.37
N GLY A 97 -3.01 6.49 -14.67
CA GLY A 97 -2.89 7.02 -16.03
C GLY A 97 -4.17 6.84 -16.84
N LEU A 98 -5.33 6.84 -16.17
CA LEU A 98 -6.63 6.77 -16.82
C LEU A 98 -7.16 8.18 -17.00
N GLN A 99 -7.38 8.54 -18.26
CA GLN A 99 -8.25 9.67 -18.59
C GLN A 99 -9.68 9.37 -18.08
N SER A 100 -10.48 10.40 -17.84
CA SER A 100 -11.84 10.24 -17.27
C SER A 100 -12.74 9.33 -18.10
N ASP A 101 -12.50 9.25 -19.41
CA ASP A 101 -13.20 8.39 -20.38
C ASP A 101 -12.68 6.94 -20.41
N GLN A 102 -11.52 6.66 -19.81
CA GLN A 102 -10.89 5.34 -19.78
C GLN A 102 -11.18 4.57 -18.49
N PHE A 103 -11.62 5.26 -17.43
CA PHE A 103 -12.02 4.62 -16.18
C PHE A 103 -13.42 4.03 -16.34
N LEU A 104 -13.48 2.70 -16.47
CA LEU A 104 -14.75 1.98 -16.53
C LEU A 104 -15.40 1.94 -15.15
N GLU A 105 -16.72 2.03 -15.13
CA GLU A 105 -17.48 1.73 -13.92
C GLU A 105 -17.26 0.26 -13.50
N PRO A 106 -17.34 -0.07 -12.20
CA PRO A 106 -17.06 -1.40 -11.70
C PRO A 106 -17.78 -2.54 -12.45
N ALA A 107 -19.06 -2.33 -12.82
CA ALA A 107 -19.85 -3.31 -13.56
C ALA A 107 -19.28 -3.57 -14.97
N VAL A 108 -18.90 -2.51 -15.69
CA VAL A 108 -18.34 -2.65 -17.05
C VAL A 108 -16.95 -3.27 -17.00
N GLN A 109 -16.13 -2.88 -16.02
CA GLN A 109 -14.83 -3.49 -15.79
C GLN A 109 -14.95 -5.00 -15.53
N GLU A 110 -15.92 -5.41 -14.72
CA GLU A 110 -16.21 -6.82 -14.48
C GLU A 110 -16.58 -7.57 -15.76
N ILE A 111 -17.49 -7.03 -16.58
CA ILE A 111 -17.88 -7.65 -17.86
C ILE A 111 -16.66 -7.80 -18.77
N VAL A 112 -15.80 -6.77 -18.87
CA VAL A 112 -14.56 -6.84 -19.68
C VAL A 112 -13.64 -7.96 -19.20
N LEU A 113 -13.41 -8.08 -17.89
CA LEU A 113 -12.55 -9.12 -17.32
C LEU A 113 -13.15 -10.51 -17.51
N GLN A 114 -14.46 -10.67 -17.33
CA GLN A 114 -15.17 -11.92 -17.57
C GLN A 114 -15.10 -12.34 -19.04
N SER A 115 -15.26 -11.39 -19.98
CA SER A 115 -15.08 -11.59 -21.41
C SER A 115 -13.68 -12.08 -21.77
N ILE A 116 -12.64 -11.48 -21.17
CA ILE A 116 -11.24 -11.89 -21.39
C ILE A 116 -10.97 -13.29 -20.83
N ALA A 117 -11.46 -13.59 -19.62
CA ALA A 117 -11.31 -14.91 -19.01
C ALA A 117 -12.04 -16.01 -19.81
N SER A 118 -13.18 -15.67 -20.40
CA SER A 118 -14.07 -16.59 -21.12
C SER A 118 -13.75 -16.78 -22.61
N LEU A 119 -12.58 -16.32 -23.07
CA LEU A 119 -12.18 -16.48 -24.48
C LEU A 119 -12.02 -17.97 -24.83
N LYS A 120 -13.03 -18.49 -25.53
CA LYS A 120 -13.35 -19.92 -25.73
C LYS A 120 -12.22 -20.83 -26.24
N ASP A 121 -11.21 -20.28 -26.90
CA ASP A 121 -10.11 -21.08 -27.47
C ASP A 121 -8.76 -20.87 -26.77
N HIS A 122 -8.69 -19.93 -25.80
CA HIS A 122 -7.43 -19.41 -25.25
C HIS A 122 -6.33 -19.24 -26.32
N SER A 123 -6.77 -18.86 -27.52
CA SER A 123 -5.96 -18.83 -28.72
C SER A 123 -5.02 -17.63 -28.66
N THR A 124 -3.87 -17.78 -29.31
CA THR A 124 -2.92 -16.68 -29.39
C THR A 124 -3.53 -15.61 -30.30
N LEU A 125 -3.88 -14.45 -29.75
CA LEU A 125 -4.54 -13.34 -30.45
C LEU A 125 -3.61 -12.13 -30.47
N SER A 126 -3.54 -11.42 -31.60
CA SER A 126 -2.92 -10.09 -31.59
C SER A 126 -3.72 -9.15 -30.67
N ASN A 127 -3.08 -8.14 -30.07
CA ASN A 127 -3.75 -7.15 -29.22
C ASN A 127 -4.97 -6.51 -29.91
N LYS A 128 -4.85 -6.13 -31.19
CA LYS A 128 -5.94 -5.55 -31.98
C LYS A 128 -7.18 -6.45 -32.06
N HIS A 129 -6.98 -7.74 -32.33
CA HIS A 129 -8.07 -8.71 -32.44
C HIS A 129 -8.68 -9.04 -31.06
N LEU A 130 -7.85 -9.14 -30.01
CA LEU A 130 -8.30 -9.32 -28.63
C LEU A 130 -9.23 -8.18 -28.21
N VAL A 131 -8.76 -6.94 -28.34
CA VAL A 131 -9.54 -5.75 -27.99
C VAL A 131 -10.83 -5.68 -28.82
N HIS A 132 -10.76 -5.95 -30.12
CA HIS A 132 -11.95 -5.94 -30.98
C HIS A 132 -12.98 -6.99 -30.55
N SER A 133 -12.54 -8.22 -30.26
CA SER A 133 -13.41 -9.31 -29.79
C SER A 133 -14.11 -8.95 -28.48
N VAL A 134 -13.35 -8.41 -27.51
CA VAL A 134 -13.89 -8.01 -26.21
C VAL A 134 -14.86 -6.83 -26.35
N VAL A 135 -14.53 -5.81 -27.15
CA VAL A 135 -15.44 -4.68 -27.41
C VAL A 135 -16.77 -5.14 -28.02
N LEU A 136 -16.75 -6.12 -28.93
CA LEU A 136 -17.99 -6.68 -29.50
C LEU A 136 -18.85 -7.40 -28.46
N GLN A 137 -18.21 -8.15 -27.54
CA GLN A 137 -18.92 -8.83 -26.45
C GLN A 137 -19.48 -7.84 -25.42
N VAL A 138 -18.69 -6.85 -25.04
CA VAL A 138 -19.07 -5.84 -24.04
C VAL A 138 -20.11 -4.88 -24.61
N GLY A 139 -19.94 -4.41 -25.85
CA GLY A 139 -20.86 -3.47 -26.51
C GLY A 139 -22.26 -4.04 -26.75
N ALA A 140 -22.42 -5.37 -26.77
CA ALA A 140 -23.74 -6.00 -26.77
C ALA A 140 -24.45 -5.88 -25.41
N ASN A 141 -23.70 -5.72 -24.31
CA ASN A 141 -24.20 -5.68 -22.95
C ASN A 141 -24.18 -4.25 -22.35
N ASP A 142 -23.27 -3.37 -22.77
CA ASP A 142 -23.14 -2.00 -22.26
C ASP A 142 -22.51 -1.05 -23.30
N PRO A 143 -23.16 0.10 -23.64
CA PRO A 143 -22.64 1.08 -24.58
C PRO A 143 -21.36 1.81 -24.11
N ASN A 144 -21.01 1.74 -22.83
CA ASN A 144 -19.82 2.40 -22.26
C ASN A 144 -18.52 1.60 -22.47
N GLY A 145 -18.60 0.39 -23.03
CA GLY A 145 -17.46 -0.48 -23.36
C GLY A 145 -16.61 0.01 -24.53
N SER A 146 -16.08 1.23 -24.44
CA SER A 146 -15.35 1.85 -25.54
C SER A 146 -14.02 1.14 -25.84
N LYS A 147 -13.59 1.17 -27.11
CA LYS A 147 -12.31 0.57 -27.53
C LYS A 147 -11.09 1.11 -26.76
N PRO A 148 -10.95 2.43 -26.49
CA PRO A 148 -9.89 2.95 -25.63
C PRO A 148 -9.86 2.34 -24.22
N SER A 149 -11.02 2.25 -23.56
CA SER A 149 -11.12 1.75 -22.18
C SER A 149 -10.81 0.26 -22.09
N VAL A 150 -11.31 -0.55 -23.04
CA VAL A 150 -10.97 -1.98 -23.15
C VAL A 150 -9.49 -2.19 -23.43
N ASN A 151 -8.92 -1.44 -24.38
CA ASN A 151 -7.50 -1.51 -24.70
C ASN A 151 -6.62 -1.20 -23.47
N ARG A 152 -7.06 -0.27 -22.62
CA ARG A 152 -6.33 0.09 -21.41
C ARG A 152 -6.37 -1.01 -20.36
N ILE A 153 -7.50 -1.71 -20.17
CA ILE A 153 -7.57 -2.90 -19.31
C ILE A 153 -6.64 -4.01 -19.82
N VAL A 154 -6.64 -4.26 -21.13
CA VAL A 154 -5.72 -5.24 -21.75
C VAL A 154 -4.26 -4.87 -21.49
N ASN A 155 -3.90 -3.59 -21.60
CA ASN A 155 -2.54 -3.13 -21.29
C ASN A 155 -2.19 -3.34 -19.82
N LEU A 156 -3.09 -3.02 -18.89
CA LEU A 156 -2.88 -3.26 -17.45
C LEU A 156 -2.69 -4.75 -17.14
N LEU A 157 -3.41 -5.63 -17.82
CA LEU A 157 -3.23 -7.09 -17.70
C LEU A 157 -1.90 -7.56 -18.30
N SER A 158 -1.45 -6.95 -19.40
CA SER A 158 -0.12 -7.20 -19.97
C SER A 158 0.99 -6.77 -19.01
N ASP A 159 0.86 -5.58 -18.41
CA ASP A 159 1.79 -5.06 -17.40
C ASP A 159 1.78 -5.93 -16.14
N ALA A 160 0.62 -6.49 -15.77
CA ALA A 160 0.46 -7.50 -14.72
C ALA A 160 1.00 -8.89 -15.08
N SER A 161 1.62 -9.05 -16.27
CA SER A 161 2.15 -10.33 -16.77
C SER A 161 1.11 -11.44 -16.89
N CYS A 162 -0.15 -11.09 -17.17
CA CYS A 162 -1.23 -12.06 -17.35
C CYS A 162 -1.16 -12.80 -18.70
N PHE A 163 -0.51 -12.19 -19.69
CA PHE A 163 -0.34 -12.77 -21.02
C PHE A 163 1.07 -13.36 -21.22
N GLN A 164 1.12 -14.43 -21.99
CA GLN A 164 2.33 -14.91 -22.65
C GLN A 164 2.41 -14.27 -24.03
N VAL A 165 3.49 -13.54 -24.28
CA VAL A 165 3.75 -12.92 -25.58
C VAL A 165 4.47 -13.94 -26.47
N GLN A 166 3.93 -14.17 -27.65
CA GLN A 166 4.51 -15.00 -28.70
C GLN A 166 4.81 -14.12 -29.91
N GLN A 167 6.05 -14.19 -30.37
CA GLN A 167 6.50 -13.48 -31.56
C GLN A 167 6.56 -14.48 -32.72
N ASP A 168 5.81 -14.19 -33.78
CA ASP A 168 5.86 -14.93 -35.04
C ASP A 168 6.22 -13.96 -36.16
N GLY A 169 7.50 -13.98 -36.57
CA GLY A 169 8.09 -12.96 -37.44
C GLY A 169 8.00 -11.55 -36.84
N ASP A 170 7.35 -10.65 -37.59
CA ASP A 170 7.11 -9.25 -37.18
C ASP A 170 5.82 -9.07 -36.35
N SER A 171 5.03 -10.13 -36.15
CA SER A 171 3.75 -10.05 -35.46
C SER A 171 3.84 -10.49 -34.00
N LEU A 172 3.39 -9.61 -33.09
CA LEU A 172 3.24 -9.93 -31.67
C LEU A 172 1.81 -10.40 -31.38
N SER A 173 1.73 -11.58 -30.80
CA SER A 173 0.47 -12.21 -30.39
C SER A 173 0.53 -12.56 -28.91
N MET A 174 -0.63 -12.54 -28.26
CA MET A 174 -0.75 -12.68 -26.82
C MET A 174 -1.71 -13.83 -26.51
N LYS A 175 -1.33 -14.65 -25.54
CA LYS A 175 -2.15 -15.73 -25.02
C LYS A 175 -2.31 -15.58 -23.52
N LEU A 176 -3.54 -15.67 -23.01
CA LEU A 176 -3.77 -15.62 -21.57
C LEU A 176 -3.17 -16.86 -20.90
N LYS A 177 -2.33 -16.68 -19.88
CA LYS A 177 -1.70 -17.80 -19.17
C LYS A 177 -2.77 -18.63 -18.46
N SER A 178 -2.51 -19.93 -18.32
CA SER A 178 -3.45 -20.91 -17.75
C SER A 178 -3.99 -20.52 -16.37
N GLU A 179 -3.13 -19.99 -15.52
CA GLU A 179 -3.46 -19.57 -14.15
C GLU A 179 -4.44 -18.37 -14.09
N PHE A 180 -4.63 -17.64 -15.20
CA PHE A 180 -5.52 -16.49 -15.28
C PHE A 180 -6.75 -16.73 -16.15
N GLN A 181 -7.02 -17.98 -16.56
CA GLN A 181 -8.21 -18.33 -17.34
C GLN A 181 -9.50 -18.38 -16.51
N ASN A 182 -9.40 -18.25 -15.18
CA ASN A 182 -10.52 -18.07 -14.28
C ASN A 182 -10.68 -16.60 -13.89
N TYR A 183 -11.93 -16.10 -13.86
CA TYR A 183 -12.25 -14.71 -13.53
C TYR A 183 -11.61 -14.27 -12.21
N GLU A 184 -11.76 -15.05 -11.13
CA GLU A 184 -11.23 -14.69 -9.80
C GLU A 184 -9.71 -14.49 -9.82
N SER A 185 -8.99 -15.33 -10.55
CA SER A 185 -7.52 -15.27 -10.62
C SER A 185 -7.06 -14.09 -11.48
N LEU A 186 -7.74 -13.84 -12.60
CA LEU A 186 -7.50 -12.68 -13.45
C LEU A 186 -7.80 -11.37 -12.72
N ARG A 187 -8.95 -11.30 -12.05
CA ARG A 187 -9.41 -10.14 -11.27
C ARG A 187 -8.41 -9.82 -10.16
N ARG A 188 -7.96 -10.84 -9.43
CA ARG A 188 -6.95 -10.66 -8.39
C ARG A 188 -5.61 -10.17 -8.93
N ALA A 189 -5.19 -10.63 -10.10
CA ALA A 189 -3.97 -10.15 -10.76
C ALA A 189 -4.12 -8.69 -11.19
N TYR A 190 -5.28 -8.33 -11.75
CA TYR A 190 -5.63 -6.95 -12.11
C TYR A 190 -5.60 -6.02 -10.90
N ASP A 191 -6.35 -6.34 -9.83
CA ASP A 191 -6.41 -5.50 -8.63
C ASP A 191 -5.04 -5.35 -7.96
N SER A 192 -4.25 -6.44 -7.92
CA SER A 192 -2.88 -6.43 -7.41
C SER A 192 -2.00 -5.47 -8.21
N HIS A 193 -2.11 -5.48 -9.53
CA HIS A 193 -1.34 -4.59 -10.39
C HIS A 193 -1.77 -3.12 -10.24
N ILE A 194 -3.08 -2.85 -10.19
CA ILE A 194 -3.59 -1.50 -9.90
C ILE A 194 -3.03 -0.98 -8.58
N MET A 195 -3.06 -1.80 -7.52
CA MET A 195 -2.53 -1.41 -6.23
C MET A 195 -1.01 -1.20 -6.25
N GLN A 196 -0.26 -1.98 -7.02
CA GLN A 196 1.17 -1.77 -7.22
C GLN A 196 1.47 -0.42 -7.88
N VAL A 197 0.73 -0.06 -8.93
CA VAL A 197 0.89 1.24 -9.63
C VAL A 197 0.64 2.38 -8.65
N VAL A 198 -0.46 2.31 -7.91
CA VAL A 198 -0.88 3.30 -6.91
C VAL A 198 0.17 3.47 -5.82
N MET A 199 0.61 2.37 -5.22
CA MET A 199 1.62 2.40 -4.17
C MET A 199 2.97 2.89 -4.69
N LYS A 200 3.38 2.53 -5.90
CA LYS A 200 4.64 2.96 -6.50
C LYS A 200 4.71 4.48 -6.72
N ASP A 201 3.58 5.10 -7.05
CA ASP A 201 3.48 6.56 -7.17
C ASP A 201 3.44 7.27 -5.81
N GLY A 202 3.36 6.51 -4.71
CA GLY A 202 3.26 7.05 -3.36
C GLY A 202 1.86 7.52 -2.99
N PHE A 203 0.85 7.15 -3.77
CA PHE A 203 -0.55 7.34 -3.42
C PHE A 203 -1.01 6.15 -2.58
N TYR A 204 -1.46 6.40 -1.35
CA TYR A 204 -1.98 5.37 -0.46
C TYR A 204 -3.49 5.48 -0.38
N ILE A 205 -4.19 4.34 -0.45
CA ILE A 205 -5.64 4.24 -0.21
C ILE A 205 -5.89 3.08 0.75
N SER A 206 -6.91 3.19 1.59
CA SER A 206 -7.30 2.11 2.50
C SER A 206 -7.91 0.93 1.73
N SER A 207 -7.99 -0.25 2.36
CA SER A 207 -8.69 -1.41 1.81
C SER A 207 -10.17 -1.12 1.55
N GLU A 208 -10.83 -0.36 2.42
CA GLU A 208 -12.20 0.11 2.25
C GLU A 208 -12.34 1.04 1.04
N GLN A 209 -11.45 2.04 0.90
CA GLN A 209 -11.44 2.94 -0.26
C GLN A 209 -11.18 2.17 -1.55
N SER A 210 -10.26 1.20 -1.53
CA SER A 210 -9.93 0.36 -2.68
C SER A 210 -11.12 -0.49 -3.12
N SER A 211 -11.84 -1.09 -2.16
CA SER A 211 -13.09 -1.81 -2.42
C SER A 211 -14.12 -0.89 -3.07
N SER A 212 -14.32 0.30 -2.51
CA SER A 212 -15.28 1.27 -3.06
C SER A 212 -14.90 1.74 -4.46
N LEU A 213 -13.62 1.93 -4.76
CA LEU A 213 -13.13 2.43 -6.06
C LEU A 213 -13.20 1.37 -7.16
N LEU A 214 -12.84 0.11 -6.85
CA LEU A 214 -12.73 -0.96 -7.84
C LEU A 214 -14.00 -1.80 -7.99
N TYR A 215 -14.85 -1.82 -6.96
CA TYR A 215 -16.05 -2.66 -6.91
C TYR A 215 -17.33 -1.84 -6.69
N GLY A 216 -17.24 -0.61 -6.21
CA GLY A 216 -18.42 0.19 -5.84
C GLY A 216 -19.08 -0.27 -4.53
N ASP A 217 -18.40 -1.12 -3.75
CA ASP A 217 -18.93 -1.70 -2.52
C ASP A 217 -17.86 -1.78 -1.41
N LYS A 218 -18.25 -2.32 -0.24
CA LYS A 218 -17.34 -2.65 0.88
C LYS A 218 -17.13 -4.15 1.08
N GLN A 219 -17.74 -4.99 0.25
CA GLN A 219 -17.71 -6.45 0.41
C GLN A 219 -16.32 -7.02 0.09
N HIS A 220 -15.56 -6.33 -0.76
CA HIS A 220 -14.22 -6.75 -1.19
C HIS A 220 -13.08 -6.20 -0.31
N GLU A 221 -13.39 -5.51 0.80
CA GLU A 221 -12.40 -4.90 1.71
C GLU A 221 -11.33 -5.91 2.17
N LEU A 222 -11.74 -7.12 2.59
CA LEU A 222 -10.82 -8.16 3.05
C LEU A 222 -9.92 -8.68 1.92
N SER A 223 -10.44 -8.77 0.70
CA SER A 223 -9.65 -9.16 -0.48
C SER A 223 -8.59 -8.09 -0.77
N MET A 224 -8.98 -6.81 -0.77
CA MET A 224 -8.08 -5.69 -0.98
C MET A 224 -7.03 -5.59 0.13
N GLN A 225 -7.42 -5.80 1.40
CA GLN A 225 -6.46 -5.86 2.50
C GLN A 225 -5.42 -6.95 2.28
N SER A 226 -5.83 -8.15 1.86
CA SER A 226 -4.92 -9.25 1.56
C SER A 226 -3.97 -8.94 0.40
N ILE A 227 -4.41 -8.17 -0.59
CA ILE A 227 -3.56 -7.68 -1.68
C ILE A 227 -2.54 -6.67 -1.13
N ILE A 228 -2.99 -5.65 -0.40
CA ILE A 228 -2.14 -4.61 0.19
C ILE A 228 -1.05 -5.22 1.08
N ASP A 229 -1.42 -6.19 1.92
CA ASP A 229 -0.47 -6.87 2.82
C ASP A 229 0.60 -7.65 2.03
N LYS A 230 0.25 -8.25 0.88
CA LYS A 230 1.20 -8.96 0.01
C LYS A 230 2.14 -8.02 -0.75
N LEU A 231 1.69 -6.80 -1.03
CA LEU A 231 2.48 -5.79 -1.71
C LEU A 231 3.43 -5.03 -0.78
N SER A 232 3.22 -5.11 0.53
CA SER A 232 4.15 -4.54 1.50
C SER A 232 5.51 -5.21 1.39
N THR A 233 6.47 -4.49 0.83
CA THR A 233 7.87 -4.87 0.75
C THR A 233 8.67 -4.26 1.91
N PRO A 234 9.89 -4.73 2.18
CA PRO A 234 10.73 -4.08 3.19
C PRO A 234 11.10 -2.63 2.91
N GLY A 235 11.02 -2.18 1.66
CA GLY A 235 11.22 -0.78 1.26
C GLY A 235 10.00 0.12 1.54
N SER A 236 8.83 -0.47 1.81
CA SER A 236 7.56 0.27 1.95
C SER A 236 7.60 1.30 3.07
N PHE A 237 8.30 1.01 4.18
CA PHE A 237 8.45 1.98 5.26
C PHE A 237 9.23 3.22 4.84
N SER A 238 10.33 3.05 4.09
CA SER A 238 11.14 4.18 3.60
C SER A 238 10.32 5.05 2.64
N GLN A 239 9.57 4.42 1.74
CA GLN A 239 8.65 5.11 0.85
C GLN A 239 7.54 5.86 1.60
N ALA A 240 6.93 5.23 2.62
CA ALA A 240 5.90 5.85 3.44
C ALA A 240 6.45 7.07 4.20
N ILE A 241 7.69 7.01 4.68
CA ILE A 241 8.37 8.16 5.30
C ILE A 241 8.57 9.30 4.27
N GLN A 242 9.05 8.99 3.07
CA GLN A 242 9.24 9.99 2.02
C GLN A 242 7.92 10.69 1.67
N GLN A 243 6.84 9.92 1.53
CA GLN A 243 5.52 10.47 1.24
C GLN A 243 4.96 11.27 2.41
N LEU A 244 5.16 10.83 3.66
CA LEU A 244 4.83 11.61 4.83
C LEU A 244 5.54 12.97 4.80
N GLY A 245 6.85 13.00 4.48
CA GLY A 245 7.60 14.25 4.31
C GLY A 245 7.00 15.17 3.26
N ASN A 246 6.58 14.63 2.11
CA ASN A 246 5.90 15.41 1.07
C ASN A 246 4.56 16.00 1.55
N VAL A 247 3.78 15.23 2.31
CA VAL A 247 2.51 15.69 2.90
C VAL A 247 2.77 16.80 3.92
N LEU A 248 3.71 16.61 4.84
CA LEU A 248 4.05 17.60 5.86
C LEU A 248 4.53 18.94 5.27
N LYS A 249 5.30 18.90 4.18
CA LYS A 249 5.70 20.11 3.42
C LYS A 249 4.50 20.89 2.89
N LYS A 250 3.47 20.20 2.39
CA LYS A 250 2.23 20.84 1.92
C LYS A 250 1.49 21.57 3.04
N PHE A 251 1.58 21.06 4.28
CA PHE A 251 1.03 21.69 5.47
C PHE A 251 1.97 22.73 6.13
N GLY A 252 3.09 23.07 5.49
CA GLY A 252 4.03 24.07 6.00
C GLY A 252 4.81 23.64 7.24
N VAL A 253 4.81 22.35 7.58
CA VAL A 253 5.57 21.79 8.71
C VAL A 253 7.03 21.65 8.30
N GLN A 254 7.82 22.71 8.42
CA GLN A 254 9.28 22.65 8.26
C GLN A 254 9.93 22.28 9.60
N ASN A 255 10.11 20.99 9.86
CA ASN A 255 10.84 20.54 11.06
C ASN A 255 12.22 19.96 10.69
N ASN A 256 13.23 20.27 11.51
CA ASN A 256 14.58 19.69 11.47
C ASN A 256 14.58 18.14 11.52
N ASP A 257 13.45 17.51 11.86
CA ASP A 257 13.25 16.06 11.90
C ASP A 257 13.07 15.41 10.50
N GLU A 258 12.82 16.18 9.42
CA GLU A 258 12.77 15.65 8.04
C GLU A 258 14.09 15.01 7.60
N GLN A 259 15.23 15.57 8.03
CA GLN A 259 16.57 15.01 7.77
C GLN A 259 16.82 13.71 8.55
N ARG A 260 16.15 13.53 9.70
CA ARG A 260 16.25 12.31 10.51
C ARG A 260 15.40 11.18 9.96
N LEU A 261 14.27 11.54 9.33
CA LEU A 261 13.35 10.63 8.66
C LEU A 261 13.94 10.02 7.37
N SER A 262 14.72 10.80 6.61
CA SER A 262 15.20 10.44 5.26
C SER A 262 16.48 9.57 5.21
N ASN A 263 17.26 9.49 6.29
CA ASN A 263 18.59 8.87 6.29
C ASN A 263 18.65 7.36 6.58
N ASN A 264 17.54 6.61 6.49
CA ASN A 264 17.48 5.25 7.03
C ASN A 264 17.27 4.16 5.97
N ASN A 265 18.23 4.03 5.06
CA ASN A 265 18.41 2.84 4.20
C ASN A 265 19.44 1.87 4.82
N GLN A 266 19.41 1.64 6.14
CA GLN A 266 20.36 0.72 6.77
C GLN A 266 19.81 -0.71 6.89
N GLU A 267 20.70 -1.63 6.49
CA GLU A 267 20.58 -3.09 6.44
C GLU A 267 19.90 -3.71 7.66
N TYR A 268 19.43 -4.94 7.47
CA TYR A 268 18.82 -5.79 8.49
C TYR A 268 19.83 -6.27 9.54
N ASP A 269 20.58 -5.37 10.15
CA ASP A 269 21.41 -5.74 11.27
C ASP A 269 20.65 -5.61 12.58
N SER A 270 20.76 -6.66 13.36
CA SER A 270 20.31 -6.82 14.74
C SER A 270 21.05 -5.96 15.77
N ASN A 271 21.86 -5.00 15.30
CA ASN A 271 22.61 -4.11 16.16
C ASN A 271 21.66 -3.14 16.88
N TRP A 272 22.17 -2.53 17.94
CA TRP A 272 21.36 -1.63 18.76
C TRP A 272 21.07 -0.29 18.06
N THR A 273 21.98 0.19 17.21
CA THR A 273 21.84 1.47 16.49
C THR A 273 20.63 1.50 15.54
N PRO A 274 20.39 0.51 14.67
CA PRO A 274 19.17 0.49 13.85
C PRO A 274 17.88 0.51 14.65
N ILE A 275 17.84 -0.15 15.82
CA ILE A 275 16.68 -0.17 16.71
C ILE A 275 16.44 1.22 17.29
N GLU A 276 17.47 1.84 17.86
CA GLU A 276 17.37 3.18 18.44
C GLU A 276 16.88 4.21 17.40
N THR A 277 17.51 4.25 16.21
CA THR A 277 17.14 5.19 15.15
C THR A 277 15.70 4.98 14.68
N THR A 278 15.29 3.73 14.44
CA THR A 278 13.92 3.42 13.98
C THR A 278 12.89 3.76 15.05
N LEU A 279 13.21 3.52 16.33
CA LEU A 279 12.32 3.82 17.46
C LEU A 279 12.13 5.32 17.65
N ASN A 280 13.20 6.10 17.52
CA ASN A 280 13.14 7.56 17.57
C ASN A 280 12.28 8.13 16.44
N ILE A 281 12.40 7.59 15.22
CA ILE A 281 11.51 7.95 14.10
C ILE A 281 10.04 7.63 14.44
N ALA A 282 9.76 6.44 14.95
CA ALA A 282 8.40 6.05 15.32
C ALA A 282 7.81 6.98 16.40
N ILE A 283 8.60 7.41 17.38
CA ILE A 283 8.18 8.40 18.40
C ILE A 283 7.81 9.74 17.75
N ILE A 284 8.61 10.23 16.80
CA ILE A 284 8.35 11.48 16.10
C ILE A 284 7.00 11.39 15.36
N ILE A 285 6.79 10.31 14.59
CA ILE A 285 5.53 10.09 13.85
C ILE A 285 4.35 9.97 14.82
N LEU A 286 4.53 9.30 15.98
CA LEU A 286 3.49 9.17 17.00
C LEU A 286 3.06 10.52 17.54
N LYS A 287 4.02 11.37 17.87
CA LYS A 287 3.75 12.73 18.34
C LYS A 287 3.03 13.56 17.31
N PHE A 288 3.39 13.44 16.04
CA PHE A 288 2.66 14.09 14.95
C PHE A 288 1.21 13.59 14.90
N LEU A 289 0.99 12.28 14.84
CA LEU A 289 -0.36 11.70 14.82
C LEU A 289 -1.23 12.15 16.00
N ILE A 290 -0.66 12.21 17.21
CA ILE A 290 -1.40 12.58 18.41
C ILE A 290 -1.75 14.07 18.43
N ASN A 291 -0.81 14.93 18.02
CA ASN A 291 -0.97 16.38 18.12
C ASN A 291 -1.54 17.02 16.86
N PHE A 292 -1.70 16.26 15.76
CA PHE A 292 -2.29 16.75 14.54
C PHE A 292 -3.77 17.07 14.76
N LYS A 293 -4.08 18.37 14.80
CA LYS A 293 -5.45 18.88 14.76
C LYS A 293 -5.78 19.18 13.30
N HIS A 294 -6.88 18.63 12.80
CA HIS A 294 -7.47 19.12 11.56
C HIS A 294 -7.77 20.61 11.77
N HIS A 295 -7.07 21.47 11.03
CA HIS A 295 -7.46 22.85 10.80
C HIS A 295 -8.34 22.91 9.55
#